data_AF-A0A4S2MHA2-F1
#
_entry.id   AF-A0A4S2MHA2-F1
#
_cell.length_a   1.000
_cell.length_b   1.000
_cell.length_c   1.000
_cell.angle_alpha   90.00
_cell.angle_beta   90.00
_cell.angle_gamma   90.00
#
_symmetry.space_group_name_H-M   'P 1'
#
loop_
_entity.id
_entity.type
_entity.pdbx_description
1 polymer ?
#
loop_
_entity_poly.entity_id
_entity_poly.type
_entity_poly.pdbx_seq_one_letter_code
_entity_poly.pdbx_strand_id
1 'polypeptide(L)'
;MSGPSTATVPDSSSPSQPSLLTRNPLPLSAAQEAQVRDLYYARVRGLCAEEIRIFADCARGKTVSATWMCRQERQAMNRCMIAQATPENMDAAREEWFKKRLEKRRAKEEAEKVKTI
;
A
#
# COMPACT_ATOMS: atom_id res chain seq x y z
N MET A 1 15.06 -64.94 -1.18
CA MET A 1 14.72 -64.61 -2.59
C MET A 1 14.26 -63.17 -2.63
N SER A 2 14.90 -62.34 -3.46
CA SER A 2 14.48 -61.00 -3.92
C SER A 2 14.36 -59.93 -2.81
N GLY A 3 15.15 -58.87 -2.69
CA GLY A 3 15.82 -57.99 -3.65
C GLY A 3 15.50 -56.54 -3.22
N PRO A 4 16.47 -55.60 -3.13
CA PRO A 4 16.27 -54.27 -2.55
C PRO A 4 15.88 -53.23 -3.61
N SER A 5 15.04 -52.25 -3.27
CA SER A 5 14.79 -51.06 -4.11
C SER A 5 15.01 -49.78 -3.33
N THR A 6 16.25 -49.31 -3.44
CA THR A 6 16.71 -47.95 -3.15
C THR A 6 16.01 -46.98 -4.11
N ALA A 7 15.23 -46.05 -3.59
CA ALA A 7 14.71 -44.93 -4.39
C ALA A 7 15.71 -43.76 -4.29
N THR A 8 16.55 -43.66 -5.32
CA THR A 8 17.43 -42.54 -5.62
C THR A 8 16.59 -41.27 -5.82
N VAL A 9 16.73 -40.29 -4.93
CA VAL A 9 16.33 -38.90 -5.20
C VAL A 9 17.45 -38.25 -6.02
N PRO A 10 17.16 -37.71 -7.22
CA PRO A 10 18.16 -37.01 -7.99
C PRO A 10 18.45 -35.66 -7.33
N ASP A 11 19.70 -35.51 -6.92
CA ASP A 11 20.39 -34.23 -6.79
C ASP A 11 20.26 -33.49 -8.12
N SER A 12 19.62 -32.32 -8.09
CA SER A 12 19.67 -31.36 -9.18
C SER A 12 19.95 -30.00 -8.57
N SER A 13 21.24 -29.81 -8.35
CA SER A 13 21.95 -28.54 -8.41
C SER A 13 21.29 -27.55 -9.38
N SER A 14 20.50 -26.64 -8.83
CA SER A 14 20.08 -25.41 -9.49
C SER A 14 20.48 -24.24 -8.60
N PRO A 15 21.19 -23.24 -9.13
CA PRO A 15 21.75 -22.16 -8.33
C PRO A 15 20.61 -21.46 -7.60
N SER A 16 20.68 -21.49 -6.28
CA SER A 16 19.71 -20.88 -5.37
C SER A 16 19.57 -19.41 -5.74
N GLN A 17 18.51 -19.07 -6.48
CA GLN A 17 18.07 -17.70 -6.56
C GLN A 17 17.81 -17.27 -5.11
N PRO A 18 18.40 -16.16 -4.63
CA PRO A 18 18.14 -15.70 -3.29
C PRO A 18 16.63 -15.54 -3.17
N SER A 19 16.03 -16.35 -2.32
CA SER A 19 14.61 -16.32 -2.06
C SER A 19 14.28 -14.93 -1.55
N LEU A 20 13.76 -14.07 -2.43
CA LEU A 20 13.20 -12.75 -2.10
C LEU A 20 11.88 -12.89 -1.31
N LEU A 21 11.77 -13.93 -0.48
CA LEU A 21 10.72 -14.13 0.50
C LEU A 21 11.22 -13.70 1.87
N THR A 22 11.79 -12.49 1.95
CA THR A 22 11.77 -11.74 3.20
C THR A 22 10.32 -11.38 3.46
N ARG A 23 9.57 -12.31 4.06
CA ARG A 23 8.17 -12.19 4.48
C ARG A 23 7.96 -11.06 5.52
N ASN A 24 9.04 -10.43 5.94
CA ASN A 24 9.04 -9.25 6.78
C ASN A 24 9.41 -8.04 5.93
N PRO A 25 8.51 -7.08 5.68
CA PRO A 25 8.82 -5.91 4.86
C PRO A 25 10.03 -5.17 5.41
N LEU A 26 10.83 -4.56 4.51
CA LEU A 26 11.96 -3.71 4.88
C LEU A 26 11.54 -2.74 5.99
N PRO A 27 12.20 -2.74 7.17
CA PRO A 27 11.78 -1.92 8.29
C PRO A 27 11.95 -0.44 7.90
N LEU A 28 10.85 0.29 7.93
CA LEU A 28 10.84 1.73 7.70
C LEU A 28 11.00 2.47 9.02
N SER A 29 11.59 3.67 8.99
CA SER A 29 11.56 4.53 10.18
C SER A 29 10.13 5.01 10.43
N ALA A 30 9.80 5.38 11.68
CA ALA A 30 8.45 5.85 12.03
C ALA A 30 7.96 7.01 11.14
N ALA A 31 8.86 7.93 10.77
CA ALA A 31 8.53 9.03 9.86
C ALA A 31 8.23 8.56 8.42
N GLN A 32 8.89 7.49 7.96
CA GLN A 32 8.64 6.90 6.64
C GLN A 32 7.32 6.12 6.64
N GLU A 33 7.02 5.41 7.72
CA GLU A 33 5.71 4.74 7.89
C GLU A 33 4.56 5.74 7.92
N ALA A 34 4.74 6.92 8.52
CA ALA A 34 3.74 7.98 8.47
C ALA A 34 3.44 8.41 7.02
N GLN A 35 4.47 8.58 6.19
CA GLN A 35 4.29 8.93 4.76
C GLN A 35 3.57 7.81 3.98
N VAL A 36 3.86 6.55 4.31
CA VAL A 36 3.13 5.41 3.73
C VAL A 36 1.65 5.45 4.15
N ARG A 37 1.37 5.73 5.43
CA ARG A 37 -0.01 5.87 5.92
C ARG A 37 -0.76 6.99 5.23
N ASP A 38 -0.09 8.11 4.93
CA ASP A 38 -0.70 9.22 4.19
C ASP A 38 -1.11 8.79 2.78
N LEU A 39 -0.24 8.06 2.06
CA LEU A 39 -0.56 7.50 0.74
C LEU A 39 -1.71 6.49 0.82
N TYR A 40 -1.69 5.62 1.82
CA TYR A 40 -2.76 4.67 2.08
C TYR A 40 -4.10 5.37 2.31
N TYR A 41 -4.15 6.37 3.20
CA TYR A 41 -5.39 7.10 3.45
C TYR A 41 -5.85 7.89 2.23
N ALA A 42 -4.93 8.44 1.42
CA ALA A 42 -5.27 9.10 0.16
C ALA A 42 -5.90 8.10 -0.82
N ARG A 43 -5.33 6.89 -0.94
CA ARG A 43 -5.87 5.81 -1.79
C ARG A 43 -7.26 5.36 -1.34
N VAL A 44 -7.44 5.07 -0.05
CA VAL A 44 -8.74 4.65 0.50
C VAL A 44 -9.80 5.74 0.30
N ARG A 45 -9.44 7.02 0.50
CA ARG A 45 -10.35 8.14 0.19
C ARG A 45 -10.66 8.24 -1.29
N GLY A 46 -9.72 7.93 -2.17
CA GLY A 46 -9.96 7.86 -3.62
C GLY A 46 -10.95 6.75 -4.00
N LEU A 47 -10.84 5.57 -3.39
CA LEU A 47 -11.78 4.46 -3.61
C LEU A 47 -13.19 4.77 -3.08
N CYS A 48 -13.27 5.50 -1.95
CA CYS A 48 -14.53 5.91 -1.33
C CYS A 48 -14.96 7.33 -1.72
N ALA A 49 -14.50 7.86 -2.85
CA ALA A 49 -14.71 9.26 -3.23
C ALA A 49 -16.19 9.62 -3.35
N GLU A 50 -17.03 8.71 -3.85
CA GLU A 50 -18.46 8.97 -4.00
C GLU A 50 -19.17 9.13 -2.65
N GLU A 51 -18.88 8.24 -1.69
CA GLU A 51 -19.51 8.33 -0.36
C GLU A 51 -19.04 9.55 0.43
N ILE A 52 -17.76 9.93 0.23
CA ILE A 52 -17.21 11.18 0.77
C ILE A 52 -17.92 12.38 0.15
N ARG A 53 -18.19 12.36 -1.16
CA ARG A 53 -18.90 13.43 -1.87
C ARG A 53 -20.31 13.60 -1.34
N ILE A 54 -21.08 12.52 -1.21
CA ILE A 54 -22.45 12.54 -0.67
C ILE A 54 -22.47 13.11 0.75
N PHE A 55 -21.54 12.68 1.60
CA PHE A 55 -21.40 13.23 2.95
C PHE A 55 -21.03 14.73 2.93
N ALA A 56 -20.10 15.14 2.08
CA ALA A 56 -19.70 16.53 1.94
C ALA A 56 -20.85 17.42 1.45
N ASP A 57 -21.69 16.91 0.54
CA ASP A 57 -22.86 17.61 0.03
C ASP A 57 -23.91 17.81 1.14
N CYS A 58 -24.17 16.80 1.98
CA CYS A 58 -25.05 16.95 3.14
C CYS A 58 -24.47 17.93 4.18
N ALA A 59 -23.17 17.84 4.45
CA ALA A 59 -22.50 18.65 5.47
C ALA A 59 -22.34 20.12 5.06
N ARG A 60 -22.53 20.45 3.78
CA ARG A 60 -22.41 21.82 3.25
C ARG A 60 -23.41 22.74 3.97
N GLY A 61 -22.88 23.74 4.67
CA GLY A 61 -23.68 24.69 5.45
C GLY A 61 -24.22 24.17 6.79
N LYS A 62 -23.80 22.97 7.24
CA LYS A 62 -24.23 22.36 8.52
C LYS A 62 -23.04 22.06 9.44
N THR A 63 -22.07 22.96 9.56
CA THR A 63 -20.79 22.69 10.27
C THR A 63 -20.96 22.18 11.70
N VAL A 64 -21.92 22.73 12.46
CA VAL A 64 -22.15 22.36 13.87
C VAL A 64 -23.06 21.13 14.01
N SER A 65 -24.07 21.00 13.15
CA SER A 65 -25.11 19.98 13.26
C SER A 65 -24.94 18.77 12.32
N ALA A 66 -23.91 18.76 11.44
CA ALA A 66 -23.68 17.71 10.45
C ALA A 66 -23.55 16.31 11.07
N THR A 67 -22.95 16.18 12.25
CA THR A 67 -22.79 14.87 12.92
C THR A 67 -24.14 14.19 13.21
N TRP A 68 -25.18 14.99 13.45
CA TRP A 68 -26.54 14.50 13.71
C TRP A 68 -27.38 14.47 12.43
N MET A 69 -27.38 15.56 11.66
CA MET A 69 -28.21 15.71 10.45
C MET A 69 -27.74 14.82 9.29
N CYS A 70 -26.43 14.62 9.15
CA CYS A 70 -25.81 13.82 8.07
C CYS A 70 -25.32 12.46 8.59
N ARG A 71 -26.00 11.91 9.61
CA ARG A 71 -25.57 10.68 10.29
C ARG A 71 -25.58 9.48 9.35
N GLN A 72 -26.50 9.43 8.38
CA GLN A 72 -26.62 8.30 7.46
C GLN A 72 -25.49 8.30 6.44
N GLU A 73 -25.21 9.45 5.84
CA GLU A 73 -24.15 9.68 4.87
C GLU A 73 -22.78 9.46 5.53
N ARG A 74 -22.60 9.95 6.77
CA ARG A 74 -21.40 9.67 7.57
C ARG A 74 -21.20 8.17 7.80
N GLN A 75 -22.26 7.42 8.09
CA GLN A 75 -22.16 5.98 8.27
C GLN A 75 -21.83 5.27 6.96
N ALA A 76 -22.44 5.66 5.83
CA ALA A 76 -22.14 5.09 4.52
C ALA A 76 -20.66 5.29 4.15
N MET A 77 -20.15 6.53 4.29
CA MET A 77 -18.74 6.86 4.08
C MET A 77 -17.83 6.00 4.98
N ASN A 78 -18.12 5.92 6.27
CA ASN A 78 -17.31 5.13 7.21
C ASN A 78 -17.32 3.64 6.88
N ARG A 79 -18.47 3.08 6.45
CA ARG A 79 -18.56 1.68 6.02
C ARG A 79 -17.65 1.41 4.83
N CYS A 80 -17.64 2.29 3.82
CA CYS A 80 -16.72 2.15 2.69
C CYS A 80 -15.27 2.21 3.15
N MET A 81 -14.90 3.22 3.96
CA MET A 81 -13.52 3.39 4.42
C MET A 81 -13.02 2.18 5.22
N ILE A 82 -13.86 1.58 6.06
CA ILE A 82 -13.51 0.38 6.82
C ILE A 82 -13.40 -0.84 5.90
N ALA A 83 -14.30 -0.99 4.91
CA ALA A 83 -14.24 -2.09 3.95
C ALA A 83 -12.96 -2.05 3.09
N GLN A 84 -12.48 -0.86 2.76
CA GLN A 84 -11.23 -0.66 2.02
C GLN A 84 -9.99 -0.61 2.92
N ALA A 85 -10.16 -0.67 4.25
CA ALA A 85 -9.06 -0.61 5.20
C ALA A 85 -8.34 -1.97 5.33
N THR A 86 -7.84 -2.49 4.21
CA THR A 86 -7.28 -3.83 4.12
C THR A 86 -5.74 -3.81 4.09
N PRO A 87 -5.08 -4.90 4.54
CA PRO A 87 -3.62 -5.03 4.44
C PRO A 87 -3.09 -4.87 3.01
N GLU A 88 -3.85 -5.32 2.00
CA GLU A 88 -3.46 -5.23 0.59
C GLU A 88 -3.36 -3.78 0.12
N ASN A 89 -4.28 -2.91 0.56
CA ASN A 89 -4.19 -1.48 0.28
C ASN A 89 -3.00 -0.83 1.01
N MET A 90 -2.64 -1.29 2.21
CA MET A 90 -1.45 -0.82 2.93
C MET A 90 -0.15 -1.23 2.22
N ASP A 91 -0.06 -2.48 1.75
CA ASP A 91 1.13 -2.98 1.06
C ASP A 91 1.29 -2.30 -0.30
N ALA A 92 0.19 -2.11 -1.05
CA ALA A 92 0.24 -1.37 -2.30
C ALA A 92 0.62 0.12 -2.10
N ALA A 93 0.26 0.73 -0.98
CA ALA A 93 0.73 2.08 -0.62
C ALA A 93 2.23 2.09 -0.27
N ARG A 94 2.76 1.03 0.36
CA ARG A 94 4.21 0.87 0.58
C ARG A 94 4.96 0.76 -0.73
N GLU A 95 4.50 -0.08 -1.65
CA GLU A 95 5.10 -0.23 -2.98
C GLU A 95 5.14 1.09 -3.74
N GLU A 96 4.04 1.84 -3.72
CA GLU A 96 3.96 3.17 -4.32
C GLU A 96 4.97 4.15 -3.68
N TRP A 97 5.10 4.12 -2.35
CA TRP A 97 6.07 4.95 -1.64
C TRP A 97 7.52 4.62 -2.06
N PHE A 98 7.86 3.34 -2.14
CA PHE A 98 9.19 2.89 -2.60
C PHE A 98 9.43 3.31 -4.04
N LYS A 99 8.44 3.16 -4.93
CA LYS A 99 8.52 3.59 -6.33
C LYS A 99 8.79 5.09 -6.44
N LYS A 100 7.99 5.92 -5.76
CA LYS A 100 8.18 7.39 -5.74
C LYS A 100 9.56 7.79 -5.23
N ARG A 101 10.08 7.09 -4.23
CA ARG A 101 11.44 7.35 -3.70
C ARG A 101 12.53 7.00 -4.70
N LEU A 102 12.37 5.87 -5.40
CA LEU A 102 13.29 5.43 -6.44
C LEU A 102 13.29 6.42 -7.62
N GLU A 103 12.11 6.84 -8.08
CA GLU A 103 11.93 7.85 -9.12
C GLU A 103 12.59 9.18 -8.74
N LYS A 104 12.35 9.67 -7.51
CA LYS A 104 13.02 10.88 -7.00
C LYS A 104 14.55 10.76 -6.98
N ARG A 105 15.10 9.57 -6.72
CA ARG A 105 16.54 9.35 -6.76
C ARG A 105 17.07 9.40 -8.19
N ARG A 106 16.44 8.69 -9.11
CA ARG A 106 16.80 8.70 -10.55
C ARG A 106 16.74 10.11 -11.14
N ALA A 107 15.67 10.85 -10.86
CA ALA A 107 15.53 12.23 -11.35
C ALA A 107 16.63 13.17 -10.82
N LYS A 108 17.11 12.95 -9.58
CA LYS A 108 18.25 13.70 -9.04
C LYS A 108 19.56 13.33 -9.73
N GLU A 109 19.82 12.05 -9.94
CA GLU A 109 21.01 11.56 -10.66
C GLU A 109 21.04 12.10 -12.10
N GLU A 110 19.89 12.13 -12.78
CA GLU A 110 19.75 12.72 -14.13
C GLU A 110 19.98 14.23 -14.11
N ALA A 111 19.39 14.96 -13.15
CA ALA A 111 19.59 16.40 -13.02
C ALA A 111 21.06 16.77 -12.73
N GLU A 112 21.76 15.95 -11.93
CA GLU A 112 23.18 16.14 -11.63
C GLU A 112 24.07 15.89 -12.85
N LYS A 113 23.77 14.85 -13.64
CA LYS A 113 24.45 14.59 -14.92
C LYS A 113 24.27 15.75 -15.89
N VAL A 114 23.04 16.27 -16.03
CA VAL A 114 22.76 17.43 -16.89
C VAL A 114 23.50 18.67 -16.41
N LYS A 115 23.64 18.88 -15.09
CA LYS A 115 24.36 20.04 -14.53
C LYS A 115 25.88 19.97 -14.73
N THR A 116 26.44 18.79 -14.94
CA THR A 116 27.90 18.57 -15.05
C THR A 116 28.41 18.70 -16.49
N ILE A 117 27.49 18.82 -17.47
CA ILE A 117 27.78 19.09 -18.90
C ILE A 117 27.67 20.58 -19.16
#